data_AF-A0A7J9UT65-F1
#
_entry.id   AF-A0A7J9UT65-F1
#
_cell.length_a   1.000
_cell.length_b   1.000
_cell.length_c   1.000
_cell.angle_alpha   90.00
_cell.angle_beta   90.00
_cell.angle_gamma   90.00
#
_symmetry.space_group_name_H-M   'P 1'
#
loop_
_entity.id
_entity.type
_entity.pdbx_description
1 polymer ?
#
loop_
_entity_poly.entity_id
_entity_poly.type
_entity_poly.pdbx_seq_one_letter_code
_entity_poly.pdbx_strand_id
1 'polypeptide(L)'
;MTSSTSSATPSTPAAPRPAETTAVGATPAPAAPRPAPFAPVGRIPVVEVSPVLEDGRWPAKGTEGEAFPVRATVFREGHDAVAAT
;
A
#
# COMPACT_ATOMS: atom_id res chain seq x y z
N MET A 1 -63.22 -30.68 13.66
CA MET A 1 -63.72 -29.29 13.66
C MET A 1 -63.15 -28.59 14.87
N THR A 2 -62.49 -27.48 14.62
CA THR A 2 -61.43 -26.86 15.41
C THR A 2 -61.92 -26.08 16.63
N SER A 3 -61.16 -26.17 17.72
CA SER A 3 -61.45 -25.59 19.03
C SER A 3 -61.12 -24.09 19.11
N SER A 4 -61.91 -23.45 19.97
CA SER A 4 -61.92 -22.05 20.39
C SER A 4 -60.73 -21.60 21.24
N THR A 5 -60.37 -20.32 21.15
CA THR A 5 -60.61 -19.30 22.21
C THR A 5 -59.67 -18.10 22.01
N SER A 6 -60.25 -16.91 22.17
CA SER A 6 -59.66 -15.58 22.03
C SER A 6 -59.67 -14.89 23.40
N SER A 7 -58.64 -14.11 23.74
CA SER A 7 -58.81 -12.72 24.20
C SER A 7 -57.50 -12.04 24.66
N ALA A 8 -57.27 -10.87 24.05
CA ALA A 8 -56.83 -9.58 24.60
C ALA A 8 -55.39 -9.36 25.13
N THR A 9 -54.73 -8.42 24.44
CA THR A 9 -53.61 -7.53 24.79
C THR A 9 -54.11 -6.31 25.61
N PRO A 10 -53.32 -5.26 25.96
CA PRO A 10 -51.88 -4.97 25.78
C PRO A 10 -51.19 -4.44 27.06
N SER A 11 -49.86 -4.23 27.01
CA SER A 11 -49.16 -3.06 27.59
C SER A 11 -47.66 -3.16 27.30
N THR A 12 -47.13 -2.25 26.49
CA THR A 12 -45.70 -2.00 26.28
C THR A 12 -45.27 -0.90 27.26
N PRO A 13 -44.11 -1.01 27.92
CA PRO A 13 -43.03 -0.11 27.54
C PRO A 13 -41.59 -0.65 27.69
N ALA A 14 -40.70 0.02 26.95
CA ALA A 14 -39.29 0.27 27.21
C ALA A 14 -38.27 -0.86 26.99
N ALA A 15 -37.55 -0.71 25.87
CA ALA A 15 -36.34 -1.43 25.51
C ALA A 15 -35.18 -1.18 26.49
N PRO A 16 -34.41 -2.21 26.87
CA PRO A 16 -33.04 -2.02 27.31
C PRO A 16 -32.13 -1.94 26.07
N ARG A 17 -31.48 -0.79 25.92
CA ARG A 17 -30.36 -0.56 24.99
C ARG A 17 -29.35 -1.71 25.15
N PRO A 18 -28.87 -2.38 24.08
CA PRO A 18 -27.73 -3.27 24.20
C PRO A 18 -26.60 -2.46 24.81
N ALA A 19 -26.06 -2.93 25.93
CA ALA A 19 -24.90 -2.33 26.55
C ALA A 19 -23.81 -2.27 25.49
N GLU A 20 -23.45 -1.04 25.10
CA GLU A 20 -22.25 -0.76 24.35
C GLU A 20 -21.10 -1.12 25.28
N THR A 21 -20.68 -2.38 25.24
CA THR A 21 -19.41 -2.79 25.82
C THR A 21 -18.36 -2.01 25.06
N THR A 22 -17.96 -0.87 25.63
CA THR A 22 -16.78 -0.14 25.22
C THR A 22 -15.62 -1.11 25.34
N ALA A 23 -15.20 -1.67 24.21
CA ALA A 23 -13.98 -2.43 24.13
C ALA A 23 -12.84 -1.50 24.55
N VAL A 24 -12.32 -1.73 25.75
CA VAL A 24 -11.11 -1.10 26.27
C VAL A 24 -10.02 -1.29 25.22
N GLY A 25 -9.43 -0.17 24.81
CA GLY A 25 -8.51 -0.09 23.68
C GLY A 25 -7.41 -1.14 23.74
N ALA A 26 -7.48 -2.09 22.80
CA ALA A 26 -6.32 -2.87 22.43
C ALA A 26 -5.30 -1.91 21.81
N THR A 27 -4.11 -1.82 22.39
CA THR A 27 -2.97 -1.18 21.73
C THR A 27 -2.75 -1.92 20.41
N PRO A 28 -2.92 -1.28 19.24
CA PRO A 28 -2.68 -1.97 17.99
C PRO A 28 -1.19 -2.34 17.91
N ALA A 29 -0.92 -3.60 17.59
CA ALA A 29 0.42 -4.06 17.25
C ALA A 29 1.03 -3.14 16.18
N PRO A 30 2.36 -2.91 16.19
CA PRO A 30 2.98 -2.00 15.24
C PRO A 30 2.62 -2.42 13.82
N ALA A 31 1.89 -1.56 13.13
CA ALA A 31 1.49 -1.81 11.75
C ALA A 31 2.76 -1.93 10.91
N ALA A 32 2.81 -2.95 10.04
CA ALA A 32 3.90 -3.10 9.09
C ALA A 32 4.09 -1.77 8.31
N PRO A 33 5.34 -1.36 8.03
CA PRO A 33 5.58 -0.10 7.34
C PRO A 33 4.87 -0.11 5.99
N ARG A 34 3.95 0.82 5.82
CA ARG A 34 3.23 0.98 4.56
C ARG A 34 4.22 1.44 3.49
N PRO A 35 4.22 0.85 2.29
CA PRO A 35 5.01 1.35 1.18
C PRO A 35 4.73 2.85 0.95
N ALA A 36 5.79 3.60 0.65
CA ALA A 36 5.65 5.00 0.29
C ALA A 36 4.79 5.11 -0.99
N PRO A 37 4.02 6.20 -1.14
CA PRO A 37 3.37 6.50 -2.41
C PRO A 37 4.40 6.54 -3.55
N PHE A 38 3.97 6.18 -4.75
CA PHE A 38 4.82 6.32 -5.93
C PHE A 38 5.21 7.79 -6.14
N ALA A 39 6.49 8.03 -6.38
CA ALA A 39 7.04 9.31 -6.79
C ALA A 39 7.97 9.07 -8.00
N PRO A 40 8.11 10.03 -8.93
CA PRO A 40 9.01 9.89 -10.07
C PRO A 40 10.48 9.66 -9.69
N VAL A 41 10.88 10.09 -8.50
CA VAL A 41 12.22 9.89 -7.92
C VAL A 41 12.08 9.15 -6.60
N GLY A 42 12.82 8.05 -6.46
CA GLY A 42 12.89 7.26 -5.23
C GLY A 42 13.79 7.90 -4.17
N ARG A 43 14.01 7.18 -3.05
CA ARG A 43 14.90 7.67 -1.97
C ARG A 43 16.35 7.83 -2.41
N ILE A 44 16.80 6.96 -3.31
CA ILE A 44 18.13 7.03 -3.94
C ILE A 44 17.90 7.45 -5.39
N PRO A 45 18.16 8.72 -5.76
CA PRO A 45 18.07 9.14 -7.15
C PRO A 45 18.97 8.31 -8.07
N VAL A 46 18.36 7.81 -9.14
CA VAL A 46 19.02 7.15 -10.27
C VAL A 46 18.58 7.89 -11.53
N VAL A 47 19.50 8.67 -12.11
CA VAL A 47 19.19 9.56 -13.24
C VAL A 47 20.20 9.36 -14.37
N GLU A 48 19.91 9.92 -15.54
CA GLU A 48 20.80 9.88 -16.71
C GLU A 48 21.21 8.44 -17.09
N VAL A 49 20.25 7.52 -17.05
CA VAL A 49 20.47 6.12 -17.42
C VAL A 49 20.81 6.03 -18.92
N SER A 50 21.86 5.29 -19.24
CA SER A 50 22.31 5.07 -20.61
C SER A 50 22.70 3.59 -20.82
N PRO A 51 22.52 3.05 -22.05
CA PRO A 51 22.13 3.75 -23.28
C PRO A 51 20.61 3.99 -23.43
N VAL A 52 20.23 5.18 -23.91
CA VAL A 52 18.86 5.57 -24.25
C VAL A 52 18.82 6.21 -25.63
N LEU A 53 17.80 5.90 -26.43
CA LEU A 53 17.60 6.50 -27.76
C LEU A 53 16.26 7.23 -27.80
N GLU A 54 16.29 8.51 -28.16
CA GLU A 54 15.10 9.36 -28.33
C GLU A 54 14.16 9.27 -27.09
N ASP A 55 14.71 9.56 -25.91
CA ASP A 55 14.02 9.46 -24.61
C ASP A 55 13.33 8.10 -24.35
N GLY A 56 13.92 7.03 -24.88
CA GLY A 56 13.41 5.67 -24.73
C GLY A 56 12.35 5.28 -25.75
N ARG A 57 12.11 6.12 -26.76
CA ARG A 57 11.22 5.81 -27.88
C ARG A 57 11.70 4.61 -28.68
N TRP A 58 13.01 4.39 -28.73
CA TRP A 58 13.61 3.26 -29.43
C TRP A 58 14.45 2.39 -28.49
N PRO A 59 14.45 1.06 -28.70
CA PRO A 59 15.28 0.16 -27.90
C PRO A 59 16.76 0.36 -28.25
N ALA A 60 17.62 0.32 -27.22
CA ALA A 60 19.04 0.10 -27.40
C ALA A 60 19.28 -1.29 -28.03
N LYS A 61 20.30 -1.40 -28.88
CA LYS A 61 20.63 -2.62 -29.60
C LYS A 61 22.08 -3.03 -29.30
N GLY A 62 22.31 -4.33 -29.26
CA GLY A 62 23.62 -4.97 -29.20
C GLY A 62 23.57 -6.32 -29.90
N THR A 63 24.73 -6.93 -30.11
CA THR A 63 24.86 -8.25 -30.74
C THR A 63 25.13 -9.35 -29.71
N GLU A 64 25.00 -10.61 -30.13
CA GLU A 64 25.27 -11.75 -29.26
C GLU A 64 26.75 -11.76 -28.82
N GLY A 65 26.98 -11.85 -27.50
CA GLY A 65 28.32 -11.83 -26.91
C GLY A 65 28.98 -10.44 -26.83
N GLU A 66 28.32 -9.38 -27.30
CA GLU A 66 28.84 -8.03 -27.21
C GLU A 66 28.67 -7.45 -25.80
N ALA A 67 29.78 -6.99 -25.22
CA ALA A 67 29.76 -6.23 -23.99
C ALA A 67 29.50 -4.75 -24.31
N PHE A 68 28.43 -4.18 -23.75
CA PHE A 68 28.16 -2.75 -23.81
C PHE A 68 27.97 -2.18 -22.40
N PRO A 69 28.44 -0.96 -22.13
CA PRO A 69 28.36 -0.37 -20.80
C PRO A 69 26.95 0.15 -20.50
N VAL A 70 26.40 -0.26 -19.36
CA VAL A 70 25.20 0.34 -18.75
C VAL A 70 25.64 1.30 -17.65
N ARG A 71 25.15 2.55 -17.68
CA ARG A 71 25.58 3.61 -16.75
C ARG A 71 24.39 4.43 -16.26
N ALA A 72 24.55 5.00 -15.07
CA ALA A 72 23.62 5.94 -14.49
C ALA A 72 24.34 6.85 -13.49
N THR A 73 23.79 8.04 -13.26
CA THR A 73 24.17 8.92 -12.16
C THR A 73 23.38 8.52 -10.93
N VAL A 74 24.05 7.96 -9.92
CA VAL A 74 23.44 7.45 -8.68
C VAL A 74 23.99 8.20 -7.49
N PHE A 75 23.11 8.75 -6.66
CA PHE A 75 23.50 9.49 -5.47
C PHE A 75 22.42 9.39 -4.38
N ARG A 76 22.74 9.87 -3.19
CA ARG A 76 21.81 10.05 -2.08
C ARG A 76 22.09 11.36 -1.35
N GLU A 77 21.13 11.84 -0.59
CA GLU A 77 21.32 12.95 0.33
C GLU A 77 22.25 12.57 1.50
N GLY A 78 22.94 13.58 2.05
CA GLY A 78 23.91 13.38 3.12
C GLY A 78 25.28 12.90 2.62
N HIS A 79 26.09 12.34 3.53
CA HIS A 79 27.47 11.92 3.26
C HIS A 79 27.64 10.40 3.23
N ASP A 80 26.56 9.66 3.40
CA ASP A 80 26.60 8.21 3.40
C ASP A 80 26.96 7.70 2.00
N ALA A 81 27.80 6.67 1.95
CA ALA A 81 28.09 5.98 0.71
C ALA A 81 26.84 5.30 0.12
N VAL A 82 26.83 5.13 -1.21
CA VAL A 82 25.79 4.43 -1.96
C VAL A 82 26.44 3.55 -3.04
N ALA A 83 25.77 2.46 -3.40
CA ALA A 83 26.18 1.55 -4.47
C ALA A 83 24.97 1.18 -5.34
N ALA A 84 25.24 0.73 -6.57
CA ALA A 84 24.24 0.29 -7.54
C ALA A 84 24.70 -1.02 -8.21
N THR A 85 23.72 -1.83 -8.63
CA THR A 85 23.93 -3.13 -9.30
C THR A 85 22.94 -3.31 -10.42
#